data_AF-A0A7S7ZK28-F1
#
_entry.id   AF-A0A7S7ZK28-F1
#
_cell.length_a   1.000
_cell.length_b   1.000
_cell.length_c   1.000
_cell.angle_alpha   90.00
_cell.angle_beta   90.00
_cell.angle_gamma   90.00
#
_symmetry.space_group_name_H-M   'P 1'
#
loop_
_entity.id
_entity.type
_entity.pdbx_description
1 polymer ?
#
loop_
_entity_poly.entity_id
_entity_poly.type
_entity_poly.pdbx_seq_one_letter_code
_entity_poly.pdbx_strand_id
1 'polypeptide(L)' 'MMGREDIERVMLRIPRDMKAWLAGQAHKNCSSQNYEIVRAIRLMMEVEQRGAA' A
#
# COMPACT_ATOMS: atom_id res chain seq x y z
N MET A 1 -10.78 17.55 -5.46
CA MET A 1 -9.35 17.24 -5.18
C MET A 1 -9.30 16.95 -3.69
N MET A 2 -8.90 15.74 -3.25
CA MET A 2 -8.73 15.48 -1.81
C MET A 2 -7.65 16.43 -1.30
N GLY A 3 -7.99 17.24 -0.30
CA GLY A 3 -7.05 18.10 0.37
C GLY A 3 -6.03 17.27 1.15
N ARG A 4 -4.89 17.84 1.52
CA ARG A 4 -3.98 17.16 2.46
C ARG A 4 -4.65 16.87 3.80
N GLU A 5 -5.67 17.65 4.15
CA GLU A 5 -6.54 17.45 5.30
C GLU A 5 -7.47 16.22 5.21
N ASP A 6 -7.64 15.59 4.04
CA ASP A 6 -8.43 14.34 3.90
C ASP A 6 -7.57 13.07 3.99
N ILE A 7 -6.26 13.19 4.28
CA ILE A 7 -5.30 12.07 4.26
C ILE A 7 -4.65 11.90 5.63
N GLU A 8 -4.93 10.78 6.28
CA GLU A 8 -4.28 10.38 7.52
C GLU A 8 -2.92 9.71 7.30
N ARG A 9 -1.92 10.07 8.11
CA ARG A 9 -0.58 9.47 8.06
C ARG A 9 -0.54 8.20 8.90
N VAL A 10 -0.09 7.10 8.31
CA VAL A 10 0.12 5.83 9.01
C VAL A 10 1.61 5.55 9.15
N MET A 11 2.08 5.36 10.37
CA MET A 11 3.46 4.94 10.66
C MET A 11 3.48 3.43 10.88
N LEU A 12 4.19 2.69 10.03
CA LEU A 12 4.29 1.24 10.09
C LEU A 12 5.70 0.81 10.49
N ARG A 13 5.79 -0.10 11.46
CA ARG A 13 7.02 -0.85 11.74
C ARG A 13 6.97 -2.15 10.95
N ILE A 14 7.92 -2.33 10.05
CA ILE A 14 8.06 -3.54 9.25
C ILE A 14 9.51 -4.02 9.27
N PRO A 15 9.75 -5.32 9.03
CA PRO A 15 11.10 -5.85 8.84
C PRO A 15 11.89 -5.08 7.78
N ARG A 16 13.21 -4.96 7.98
CA ARG A 16 14.09 -4.14 7.13
C ARG A 16 14.16 -4.67 5.70
N ASP A 17 14.19 -5.99 5.56
CA ASP A 17 14.12 -6.71 4.28
C ASP A 17 12.81 -6.41 3.54
N MET A 18 11.68 -6.41 4.25
CA MET A 18 10.38 -6.05 3.66
C MET A 18 10.37 -4.59 3.17
N LYS A 19 10.97 -3.67 3.93
CA LYS A 19 11.11 -2.26 3.52
C LYS A 19 11.96 -2.14 2.24
N ALA A 20 13.05 -2.89 2.14
CA ALA A 20 13.91 -2.91 0.96
C ALA A 20 13.18 -3.50 -0.26
N TRP A 21 12.46 -4.61 -0.07
CA TRP A 21 11.65 -5.22 -1.11
C TRP A 21 10.60 -4.25 -1.65
N LEU A 22 9.89 -3.54 -0.77
CA LEU A 22 8.85 -2.57 -1.14
C LEU A 22 9.43 -1.40 -1.96
N ALA A 23 10.63 -0.93 -1.61
CA ALA A 23 11.34 0.08 -2.41
C ALA A 23 11.65 -0.42 -3.83
N GLY A 24 12.05 -1.70 -3.95
CA GLY A 24 12.25 -2.34 -5.25
C GLY A 24 10.97 -2.44 -6.08
N GLN A 25 9.83 -2.78 -5.47
CA GLN A 25 8.53 -2.82 -6.16
C GLN A 25 8.09 -1.44 -6.63
N ALA A 26 8.22 -0.43 -5.78
CA ALA A 26 7.89 0.95 -6.13
C ALA A 26 8.72 1.45 -7.32
N HIS A 27 10.02 1.13 -7.35
CA HIS A 27 10.87 1.45 -8.49
C HIS A 27 10.43 0.74 -9.78
N LYS A 28 10.21 -0.58 -9.72
CA LYS A 28 9.77 -1.38 -10.88
C LYS A 28 8.43 -0.91 -11.45
N ASN A 29 7.52 -0.45 -10.59
CA ASN A 29 6.17 -0.05 -10.97
C ASN A 29 6.04 1.46 -11.24
N CYS A 30 7.16 2.21 -11.23
CA CYS A 30 7.17 3.66 -11.36
C CYS A 30 6.19 4.36 -10.40
N SER A 31 6.10 3.86 -9.17
CA SER A 31 5.13 4.28 -8.16
C SER A 31 5.82 4.63 -6.83
N SER A 32 5.03 4.98 -5.81
CA SER A 32 5.54 5.20 -4.46
C SER A 32 5.32 3.97 -3.58
N GLN A 33 6.15 3.79 -2.56
CA GLN A 33 5.96 2.74 -1.56
C GLN A 33 4.57 2.79 -0.91
N ASN A 34 4.04 4.00 -0.68
CA ASN A 34 2.69 4.19 -0.15
C ASN A 34 1.62 3.68 -1.12
N TYR A 35 1.78 3.97 -2.42
CA TYR A 35 0.87 3.47 -3.45
C TYR A 35 0.87 1.94 -3.51
N GLU A 36 2.04 1.30 -3.45
CA GLU A 36 2.12 -0.16 -3.44
C GLU A 36 1.46 -0.79 -2.20
N ILE A 37 1.63 -0.19 -1.01
CA ILE A 37 0.95 -0.64 0.20
C ILE A 37 -0.58 -0.53 0.04
N VAL A 38 -1.07 0.64 -0.38
CA VAL A 38 -2.51 0.88 -0.57
C VAL A 38 -3.07 -0.04 -1.64
N ARG A 39 -2.34 -0.27 -2.74
CA ARG A 39 -2.73 -1.21 -3.81
C ARG A 39 -2.86 -2.63 -3.29
N ALA A 40 -1.89 -3.11 -2.52
CA ALA A 40 -1.93 -4.43 -1.92
C ALA A 40 -3.11 -4.58 -0.95
N ILE A 41 -3.36 -3.58 -0.10
CA ILE A 41 -4.51 -3.57 0.83
C ILE A 41 -5.83 -3.63 0.06
N ARG A 42 -6.01 -2.78 -0.96
CA ARG A 42 -7.24 -2.77 -1.77
C ARG A 42 -7.48 -4.11 -2.47
N LEU A 43 -6.43 -4.71 -3.03
CA LEU A 43 -6.52 -6.03 -3.66
C LEU A 43 -6.97 -7.10 -2.66
N MET A 44 -6.41 -7.08 -1.44
CA MET A 44 -6.82 -8.02 -0.39
C MET A 44 -8.27 -7.81 0.06
N MET A 45 -8.71 -6.56 0.22
CA MET A 45 -10.11 -6.23 0.55
C MET A 45 -11.08 -6.71 -0.54
N GLU A 46 -10.75 -6.54 -1.81
CA GLU A 46 -11.56 -7.03 -2.92
C GLU A 46 -11.66 -8.56 -2.92
N VAL A 47 -10.57 -9.26 -2.61
CA VAL A 47 -10.57 -10.73 -2.48
C VAL A 47 -11.43 -11.19 -1.31
N GLU A 48 -11.31 -10.54 -0.15
CA GLU A 48 -12.13 -10.84 1.04
C GLU A 48 -13.62 -10.63 0.77
N GLN A 49 -13.99 -9.50 0.15
CA GLN A 49 -15.39 -9.18 -0.18
C GLN A 49 -15.98 -10.16 -1.21
N ARG A 50 -15.20 -10.64 -2.17
CA ARG A 50 -15.64 -11.64 -3.16
C ARG A 50 -15.79 -13.04 -2.55
N GLY A 51 -14.99 -13.38 -1.55
CA GLY A 51 -15.10 -14.66 -0.84
C GLY A 51 -16.23 -14.69 0.20
N ALA A 52 -16.76 -13.53 0.57
CA ALA A 52 -17.88 -13.37 1.51
C ALA A 52 -19.26 -13.26 0.82
N ALA A 53 -19.33 -13.48 -0.50
CA ALA A 53 -20.54 -13.41 -1.32
C ALA A 53 -21.00 -14.79 -1.80
#